data_AF-M2NZE2-F1
#
_entry.id   AF-M2NZE2-F1
#
_cell.length_a   1.000
_cell.length_b   1.000
_cell.length_c   1.000
_cell.angle_alpha   90.00
_cell.angle_beta   90.00
_cell.angle_gamma   90.00
#
_symmetry.space_group_name_H-M   'P 1'
#
loop_
_entity.id
_entity.type
_entity.pdbx_description
1 polymer ?
#
loop_
_entity_poly.entity_id
_entity_poly.type
_entity_poly.pdbx_seq_one_letter_code
_entity_poly.pdbx_strand_id
1 'polypeptide(L)'
;MKAGLRLMENRVDLVMVHRDADNVGSLARREEIAGALGKTAAPAWCPIIPVRMTEAWLLLDETLIRQVAGNPRGKAALGLPKLHEAEKVADPKELLRSALLAAAQSTGRRRERDGKRFNQQRRQLLERLDRHGPVSKLSSWQQLLTDVDAIAT
;
A
#
# COMPACT_ATOMS: atom_id res chain seq x y z
N MET A 1 -19.80 6.99 -2.98
CA MET A 1 -19.88 7.06 -1.50
C MET A 1 -21.32 7.10 -0.97
N LYS A 2 -22.15 8.11 -1.31
CA LYS A 2 -23.58 8.17 -0.87
C LYS A 2 -24.38 6.88 -1.11
N ALA A 3 -24.20 6.24 -2.27
CA ALA A 3 -24.85 4.97 -2.57
C ALA A 3 -24.40 3.83 -1.62
N GLY A 4 -23.10 3.77 -1.29
CA GLY A 4 -22.57 2.76 -0.37
C GLY A 4 -23.13 2.89 1.04
N LEU A 5 -23.20 4.12 1.57
CA LEU A 5 -23.80 4.37 2.88
C LEU A 5 -25.29 4.00 2.93
N ARG A 6 -26.04 4.29 1.85
CA ARG A 6 -27.45 3.87 1.72
C ARG A 6 -27.60 2.34 1.72
N LEU A 7 -26.71 1.61 1.04
CA LEU A 7 -26.72 0.14 1.04
C LEU A 7 -26.41 -0.44 2.43
N MET A 8 -25.69 0.31 3.28
CA MET A 8 -25.41 -0.06 4.67
C MET A 8 -26.46 0.48 5.65
N GLU A 9 -27.63 0.90 5.16
CA GLU A 9 -28.72 1.49 5.95
C GLU A 9 -28.28 2.69 6.82
N ASN A 10 -27.21 3.38 6.42
CA ASN A 10 -26.53 4.43 7.19
C ASN A 10 -26.06 4.02 8.60
N ARG A 11 -25.93 2.72 8.89
CA ARG A 11 -25.31 2.21 10.12
C ARG A 11 -23.82 2.00 9.92
N VAL A 12 -23.08 3.09 9.84
CA VAL A 12 -21.62 3.07 9.65
C VAL A 12 -20.97 3.97 10.67
N ASP A 13 -20.14 3.39 11.54
CA ASP A 13 -19.39 4.14 12.56
C ASP A 13 -18.13 4.78 11.98
N LEU A 14 -17.52 4.17 10.97
CA LEU A 14 -16.28 4.64 10.37
C LEU A 14 -16.21 4.32 8.87
N VAL A 15 -15.85 5.31 8.06
CA VAL A 15 -15.55 5.14 6.62
C VAL A 15 -14.06 5.27 6.37
N MET A 16 -13.40 4.19 5.94
CA MET A 16 -12.02 4.26 5.44
C MET A 16 -12.00 4.45 3.93
N VAL A 17 -11.23 5.42 3.44
CA VAL A 17 -11.13 5.73 2.01
C VAL A 17 -9.70 5.59 1.54
N HIS A 18 -9.41 4.52 0.80
CA HIS A 18 -8.11 4.34 0.15
C HIS A 18 -8.09 5.08 -1.19
N ARG A 19 -7.09 5.95 -1.38
CA ARG A 19 -6.88 6.68 -2.63
C ARG A 19 -5.42 7.04 -2.81
N ASP A 20 -4.81 6.60 -3.92
CA ASP A 20 -3.45 7.02 -4.26
C ASP A 20 -3.40 8.54 -4.50
N ALA A 21 -2.29 9.19 -4.11
CA ALA A 21 -2.11 10.64 -4.33
C ALA A 21 -2.15 11.01 -5.83
N ASP A 22 -1.82 10.07 -6.72
CA ASP A 22 -1.62 10.28 -8.16
C ASP A 22 -0.72 11.50 -8.43
N ASN A 23 -0.77 12.08 -9.65
CA ASN A 23 0.03 13.27 -9.99
C ASN A 23 -0.46 14.57 -9.31
N VAL A 24 -1.64 14.54 -8.69
CA VAL A 24 -2.28 15.72 -8.06
C VAL A 24 -1.83 15.95 -6.62
N GLY A 25 -1.22 14.94 -5.99
CA GLY A 25 -0.67 15.04 -4.64
C GLY A 25 -1.68 14.74 -3.53
N SER A 26 -1.16 14.54 -2.32
CA SER A 26 -1.94 14.08 -1.17
C SER A 26 -2.94 15.12 -0.67
N LEU A 27 -2.60 16.41 -0.70
CA LEU A 27 -3.48 17.49 -0.25
C LEU A 27 -4.76 17.57 -1.09
N ALA A 28 -4.64 17.60 -2.42
CA ALA A 28 -5.78 17.65 -3.32
C ALA A 28 -6.72 16.44 -3.12
N ARG A 29 -6.17 15.25 -2.86
CA ARG A 29 -6.97 14.05 -2.53
C ARG A 29 -7.67 14.14 -1.18
N ARG A 30 -7.04 14.76 -0.18
CA ARG A 30 -7.69 15.01 1.11
C ARG A 30 -8.88 15.94 0.96
N GLU A 31 -8.73 17.02 0.21
CA GLU A 31 -9.81 17.97 -0.08
C GLU A 31 -10.95 17.30 -0.87
N GLU A 32 -10.62 16.47 -1.87
CA GLU A 32 -11.59 15.66 -2.63
C GLU A 32 -12.41 14.76 -1.70
N ILE A 33 -11.72 14.02 -0.82
CA ILE A 33 -12.34 13.09 0.13
C ILE A 33 -13.20 13.85 1.15
N ALA A 34 -12.68 14.93 1.75
CA ALA A 34 -13.40 15.76 2.70
C ALA A 34 -14.66 16.39 2.08
N GLY A 35 -14.56 16.92 0.86
CA GLY A 35 -15.69 17.50 0.14
C GLY A 35 -16.76 16.47 -0.26
N ALA A 36 -16.38 15.21 -0.47
CA ALA A 36 -17.32 14.12 -0.71
C ALA A 36 -18.02 13.66 0.58
N LEU A 37 -17.28 13.57 1.69
CA LEU A 37 -17.76 13.06 2.98
C LEU A 37 -18.56 14.08 3.78
N GLY A 38 -18.25 15.37 3.69
CA GLY A 38 -19.05 16.44 4.29
C GLY A 38 -20.50 16.49 3.75
N LYS A 39 -20.78 15.78 2.66
CA LYS A 39 -22.13 15.63 2.08
C LYS A 39 -22.87 14.38 2.58
N THR A 40 -22.32 13.67 3.57
CA THR A 40 -22.84 12.40 4.09
C THR A 40 -23.06 12.47 5.60
N ALA A 41 -23.90 11.59 6.14
CA ALA A 41 -24.16 11.48 7.58
C ALA A 41 -23.15 10.58 8.31
N ALA A 42 -22.02 10.23 7.68
CA ALA A 42 -21.03 9.37 8.31
C ALA A 42 -20.37 10.13 9.49
N PRO A 43 -20.35 9.55 10.71
CA PRO A 43 -19.87 10.23 11.90
C PRO A 43 -18.35 10.40 11.90
N ALA A 44 -17.60 9.46 11.32
CA ALA A 44 -16.15 9.51 11.21
C ALA A 44 -15.63 8.94 9.89
N TRP A 45 -14.46 9.43 9.46
CA TRP A 45 -13.81 8.96 8.23
C TRP A 45 -12.30 9.10 8.26
N CYS A 46 -11.59 8.11 7.71
CA CYS A 46 -10.13 8.06 7.64
C CYS A 46 -9.65 7.98 6.18
N PRO A 47 -8.91 8.99 5.68
CA PRO A 47 -8.23 8.85 4.40
C PRO A 47 -7.01 7.93 4.53
N ILE A 48 -6.80 7.05 3.55
CA ILE A 48 -5.59 6.25 3.40
C ILE A 48 -4.97 6.64 2.07
N ILE A 49 -4.05 7.61 2.10
CA ILE A 49 -3.47 8.20 0.90
C ILE A 49 -1.97 7.92 0.85
N PRO A 50 -1.53 6.81 0.22
CA PRO A 50 -0.11 6.61 -0.02
C PRO A 50 0.39 7.62 -1.06
N VAL A 51 1.64 8.10 -0.88
CA VAL A 51 2.28 9.07 -1.79
C VAL A 51 2.48 8.49 -3.19
N ARG A 52 2.87 7.21 -3.31
CA ARG A 52 3.03 6.50 -4.58
C ARG A 52 2.57 5.05 -4.44
N MET A 53 1.27 4.82 -4.42
CA MET A 53 0.65 3.49 -4.23
C MET A 53 1.05 2.79 -2.91
N THR A 54 0.29 1.79 -2.48
CA THR A 54 0.64 1.00 -1.29
C THR A 54 1.93 0.19 -1.49
N GLU A 55 2.26 -0.18 -2.73
CA GLU A 55 3.44 -0.96 -3.08
C GLU A 55 4.76 -0.28 -2.71
N ALA A 56 4.81 1.06 -2.66
CA ALA A 56 5.99 1.77 -2.19
C ALA A 56 6.40 1.37 -0.76
N TRP A 57 5.41 1.08 0.10
CA TRP A 57 5.67 0.62 1.47
C TRP A 57 6.25 -0.79 1.49
N LEU A 58 5.80 -1.65 0.57
CA LEU A 58 6.19 -3.07 0.51
C LEU A 58 7.62 -3.28 -0.01
N LEU A 59 8.18 -2.28 -0.71
CA LEU A 59 9.55 -2.33 -1.24
C LEU A 59 10.64 -2.24 -0.16
N LEU A 60 10.29 -1.91 1.08
CA LEU A 60 11.26 -1.68 2.16
C LEU A 60 11.68 -2.94 2.92
N ASP A 61 11.01 -4.08 2.69
CA ASP A 61 11.30 -5.33 3.41
C ASP A 61 11.77 -6.43 2.44
N GLU A 62 13.08 -6.40 2.16
CA GLU A 62 13.73 -7.42 1.32
C GLU A 62 13.54 -8.83 1.86
N THR A 63 13.60 -9.00 3.18
CA THR A 63 13.50 -10.31 3.83
C THR A 63 12.13 -10.91 3.58
N LEU A 64 11.07 -10.13 3.78
CA LEU A 64 9.70 -10.55 3.53
C LEU A 64 9.44 -10.79 2.04
N ILE A 65 9.99 -9.97 1.14
CA ILE A 65 9.93 -10.20 -0.32
C ILE A 65 10.52 -11.57 -0.67
N ARG A 66 11.71 -11.91 -0.15
CA ARG A 66 12.35 -13.21 -0.41
C ARG A 66 11.54 -14.39 0.13
N GLN A 67 10.95 -14.23 1.31
CA GLN A 67 10.07 -15.24 1.90
C GLN A 67 8.83 -15.48 1.06
N VAL A 68 8.14 -14.40 0.64
CA VAL A 68 6.92 -14.48 -0.19
C VAL A 68 7.23 -14.97 -1.62
N ALA A 69 8.42 -14.69 -2.14
CA ALA A 69 8.91 -15.25 -3.40
C ALA A 69 9.24 -16.76 -3.30
N GLY A 70 9.27 -17.34 -2.10
CA GLY A 70 9.57 -18.75 -1.88
C GLY A 70 11.06 -19.10 -1.95
N ASN A 71 11.94 -18.10 -1.82
CA ASN A 71 13.39 -18.27 -1.82
C ASN A 71 14.05 -17.38 -0.75
N PRO A 72 13.81 -17.67 0.55
CA PRO A 72 14.24 -16.82 1.65
C PRO A 72 15.77 -16.64 1.76
N ARG A 73 16.55 -17.58 1.24
CA ARG A 73 18.03 -17.54 1.24
C ARG A 73 18.64 -17.08 -0.08
N GLY A 74 17.80 -16.65 -1.04
CA GLY A 74 18.25 -16.14 -2.33
C GLY A 74 19.16 -14.93 -2.15
N LYS A 75 20.10 -14.75 -3.09
CA LYS A 75 21.09 -13.65 -3.07
C LYS A 75 21.02 -12.74 -4.28
N ALA A 76 20.05 -12.97 -5.18
CA ALA A 76 19.86 -12.13 -6.35
C ALA A 76 19.60 -10.67 -5.94
N ALA A 77 20.25 -9.71 -6.62
CA ALA A 77 19.97 -8.30 -6.41
C ALA A 77 18.52 -7.99 -6.84
N LEU A 78 17.74 -7.38 -5.94
CA LEU A 78 16.32 -7.12 -6.17
C LEU A 78 16.01 -5.71 -6.72
N GLY A 79 17.01 -4.82 -6.73
CA GLY A 79 16.83 -3.43 -7.18
C GLY A 79 15.92 -2.60 -6.27
N LEU A 80 15.85 -2.92 -4.98
CA LEU A 80 14.99 -2.22 -4.03
C LEU A 80 15.54 -0.81 -3.74
N PRO A 81 14.65 0.20 -3.58
CA PRO A 81 15.04 1.56 -3.27
C PRO A 81 15.55 1.68 -1.83
N LYS A 82 16.32 2.73 -1.55
CA LYS A 82 16.56 3.15 -0.16
C LYS A 82 15.27 3.76 0.42
N LEU A 83 15.20 3.83 1.74
CA LEU A 83 14.05 4.38 2.47
C LEU A 83 13.56 5.73 1.93
N HIS A 84 14.47 6.67 1.69
CA HIS A 84 14.14 8.03 1.22
C HIS A 84 13.75 8.12 -0.26
N GLU A 85 13.87 7.00 -1.00
CA GLU A 85 13.53 6.88 -2.42
C GLU A 85 12.23 6.11 -2.64
N ALA A 86 11.77 5.34 -1.65
CA ALA A 86 10.62 4.43 -1.80
C ALA A 86 9.35 5.14 -2.27
N GLU A 87 9.02 6.29 -1.68
CA GLU A 87 7.86 7.11 -2.06
C GLU A 87 8.10 7.94 -3.34
N LYS A 88 9.31 7.90 -3.91
CA LYS A 88 9.68 8.57 -5.17
C LYS A 88 9.73 7.62 -6.36
N VAL A 89 9.59 6.32 -6.13
CA VAL A 89 9.55 5.32 -7.21
C VAL A 89 8.36 5.62 -8.12
N ALA A 90 8.62 5.77 -9.42
CA ALA A 90 7.61 6.17 -10.39
C ALA A 90 6.51 5.10 -10.53
N ASP A 91 6.90 3.83 -10.61
CA ASP A 91 6.00 2.67 -10.66
C ASP A 91 6.45 1.61 -9.63
N PRO A 92 6.04 1.75 -8.36
CA PRO A 92 6.42 0.80 -7.32
C PRO A 92 5.75 -0.56 -7.49
N LYS A 93 4.66 -0.65 -8.24
CA LYS A 93 3.95 -1.91 -8.52
C LYS A 93 4.76 -2.78 -9.49
N GLU A 94 5.25 -2.20 -10.58
CA GLU A 94 6.14 -2.91 -11.51
C GLU A 94 7.49 -3.25 -10.88
N LEU A 95 8.05 -2.34 -10.06
CA LEU A 95 9.28 -2.63 -9.32
C LEU A 95 9.09 -3.80 -8.34
N LEU A 96 7.98 -3.82 -7.59
CA LEU A 96 7.68 -4.92 -6.67
C LEU A 96 7.48 -6.24 -7.41
N ARG A 97 6.79 -6.23 -8.57
CA ARG A 97 6.64 -7.42 -9.42
C ARG A 97 8.00 -7.95 -9.87
N SER A 98 8.87 -7.05 -10.32
CA SER A 98 10.23 -7.40 -10.77
C SER A 98 11.08 -7.96 -9.64
N ALA A 99 11.02 -7.34 -8.45
CA ALA A 99 11.73 -7.80 -7.26
C ALA A 99 11.27 -9.20 -6.82
N LEU A 100 9.96 -9.48 -6.82
CA LEU A 100 9.41 -10.81 -6.51
C LEU A 100 9.89 -11.88 -7.50
N LEU A 101 9.89 -11.58 -8.80
CA LEU A 101 10.40 -12.49 -9.83
C LEU A 101 11.92 -12.72 -9.71
N ALA A 102 12.68 -11.66 -9.44
CA ALA A 102 14.12 -11.75 -9.22
C ALA A 102 14.46 -12.58 -7.97
N ALA A 103 13.71 -12.37 -6.89
CA ALA A 103 13.86 -13.12 -5.64
C ALA A 103 13.56 -14.62 -5.82
N ALA A 104 12.53 -14.96 -6.60
CA ALA A 104 12.15 -16.34 -6.87
C ALA A 104 13.24 -17.10 -7.66
N GLN A 105 14.09 -16.39 -8.42
CA GLN A 105 15.14 -16.96 -9.30
C GLN A 105 14.62 -18.07 -10.25
N SER A 106 13.33 -18.01 -10.58
CA SER A 106 12.66 -18.96 -11.47
C SER A 106 12.93 -18.65 -12.94
N THR A 107 12.99 -19.68 -13.79
CA THR A 107 13.16 -19.58 -15.25
C THR A 107 12.05 -20.30 -16.02
N GLY A 108 11.88 -19.97 -17.31
CA GLY A 108 10.92 -20.60 -18.21
C GLY A 108 9.48 -20.63 -17.67
N ARG A 109 8.80 -21.78 -17.83
CA ARG A 109 7.41 -22.02 -17.36
C ARG A 109 7.19 -21.70 -15.88
N ARG A 110 8.21 -21.89 -15.03
CA ARG A 110 8.12 -21.57 -13.60
C ARG A 110 8.02 -20.06 -13.38
N ARG A 111 8.81 -19.27 -14.12
CA ARG A 111 8.78 -17.80 -14.06
C ARG A 111 7.43 -17.24 -14.50
N GLU A 112 6.85 -17.78 -15.56
CA GLU A 112 5.50 -17.39 -16.01
C GLU A 112 4.44 -17.64 -14.94
N ARG A 113 4.50 -18.81 -14.29
CA ARG A 113 3.60 -19.16 -13.19
C ARG A 113 3.78 -18.22 -12.00
N ASP A 114 5.02 -17.91 -11.63
CA ASP A 114 5.30 -17.01 -10.51
C ASP A 114 4.84 -15.59 -10.82
N GLY A 115 4.96 -15.12 -12.07
CA GLY A 115 4.41 -13.83 -12.52
C GLY A 115 2.88 -13.73 -12.37
N LYS A 116 2.15 -14.82 -12.61
CA LYS A 116 0.68 -14.89 -12.41
C LYS A 116 0.27 -14.80 -10.94
N ARG A 117 1.20 -15.03 -9.99
CA ARG A 117 0.93 -15.00 -8.54
C ARG A 117 1.14 -13.63 -7.90
N PHE A 118 1.50 -12.61 -8.67
CA PHE A 118 1.82 -11.28 -8.16
C PHE A 118 0.75 -10.73 -7.20
N ASN A 119 -0.54 -10.80 -7.54
CA ASN A 119 -1.61 -10.28 -6.68
C ASN A 119 -1.71 -11.03 -5.34
N GLN A 120 -1.52 -12.35 -5.35
CA GLN A 120 -1.48 -13.16 -4.15
C GLN A 120 -0.26 -12.80 -3.28
N GLN A 121 0.92 -12.64 -3.90
CA GLN A 121 2.15 -12.27 -3.20
C GLN A 121 2.06 -10.87 -2.60
N ARG A 122 1.57 -9.88 -3.36
CA ARG A 122 1.29 -8.53 -2.88
C ARG A 122 0.38 -8.53 -1.65
N ARG A 123 -0.68 -9.34 -1.66
CA ARG A 123 -1.57 -9.49 -0.49
C ARG A 123 -0.83 -10.06 0.71
N GLN A 124 -0.02 -11.10 0.53
CA GLN A 124 0.79 -11.69 1.62
C GLN A 124 1.81 -10.71 2.20
N LEU A 125 2.43 -9.88 1.35
CA LEU A 125 3.33 -8.81 1.80
C LEU A 125 2.58 -7.79 2.68
N LEU A 126 1.39 -7.37 2.26
CA LEU A 126 0.58 -6.41 3.00
C LEU A 126 0.08 -6.98 4.33
N GLU A 127 -0.40 -8.22 4.35
CA GLU A 127 -0.89 -8.91 5.57
C GLU A 127 0.22 -9.10 6.61
N ARG A 128 1.48 -9.16 6.18
CA ARG A 128 2.65 -9.42 7.02
C ARG A 128 3.56 -8.21 7.17
N LEU A 129 3.11 -7.04 6.72
CA LEU A 129 3.87 -5.80 6.81
C LEU A 129 4.19 -5.50 8.27
N ASP A 130 5.49 -5.35 8.59
CA ASP A 130 5.91 -4.87 9.90
C ASP A 130 5.62 -3.37 10.02
N ARG A 131 4.47 -3.08 10.63
CA ARG A 131 3.96 -1.73 10.91
C ARG A 131 4.85 -0.88 11.85
N HIS A 132 5.78 -1.51 12.58
CA HIS A 132 6.80 -0.82 13.39
C HIS A 132 8.18 -0.83 12.72
N GLY A 133 8.32 -1.54 11.61
CA GLY A 133 9.55 -1.69 10.85
C GLY A 133 9.89 -0.46 9.99
N PRO A 134 10.57 -0.64 8.85
CA PRO A 134 11.02 0.46 8.00
C PRO A 134 9.89 1.40 7.52
N VAL A 135 8.67 0.88 7.33
CA VAL A 135 7.51 1.66 6.88
C VAL A 135 7.15 2.79 7.85
N SER A 136 7.44 2.63 9.15
CA SER A 136 7.17 3.63 10.20
C SER A 136 7.90 4.97 9.99
N LYS A 137 8.94 4.96 9.14
CA LYS A 137 9.76 6.13 8.82
C LYS A 137 9.31 6.85 7.54
N LEU A 138 8.30 6.33 6.85
CA LEU A 138 7.74 6.96 5.65
C LEU A 138 6.75 8.07 6.01
N SER A 139 6.79 9.14 5.24
CA SER A 139 5.96 10.32 5.48
C SER A 139 4.46 10.00 5.37
N SER A 140 4.07 9.21 4.35
CA SER A 140 2.66 8.83 4.18
C SER A 140 2.17 7.85 5.25
N TRP A 141 3.06 7.02 5.81
CA TRP A 141 2.71 6.13 6.91
C TRP A 141 2.49 6.90 8.22
N GLN A 142 3.39 7.84 8.54
CA GLN A 142 3.24 8.72 9.70
C GLN A 142 1.96 9.56 9.61
N GLN A 143 1.65 10.04 8.41
CA GLN A 143 0.40 10.74 8.16
C GLN A 143 -0.83 9.83 8.35
N LEU A 144 -0.79 8.58 7.88
CA LEU A 144 -1.86 7.61 8.15
C LEU A 144 -2.08 7.41 9.64
N LEU A 145 -1.02 7.26 10.44
CA LEU A 145 -1.15 7.12 11.90
C LEU A 145 -1.78 8.36 12.53
N THR A 146 -1.34 9.55 12.10
CA THR A 146 -1.93 10.83 12.54
C THR A 146 -3.43 10.90 12.20
N ASP A 147 -3.81 10.45 11.00
CA ASP A 147 -5.21 10.43 10.56
C ASP A 147 -6.05 9.44 11.39
N VAL A 148 -5.50 8.29 11.74
CA VAL A 148 -6.16 7.29 12.60
C VAL A 148 -6.34 7.81 14.03
N ASP A 149 -5.30 8.41 14.61
CA ASP A 149 -5.34 8.96 15.97
C ASP A 149 -6.37 10.08 16.10
N ALA A 150 -6.51 10.92 15.07
CA ALA A 150 -7.50 12.00 15.02
C ALA A 150 -8.96 11.53 15.01
N ILE A 151 -9.21 10.25 14.68
CA ILE A 151 -10.54 9.65 14.63
C ILE A 151 -10.84 8.80 15.87
N ALA A 152 -9.80 8.27 16.49
CA ALA A 152 -9.91 7.45 17.70
C ALA A 152 -10.18 8.26 18.97
N THR A 153 -10.16 9.60 18.87
CA THR A 153 -10.40 10.56 19.97
C THR A 153 -11.80 11.17 19.86
#